data_AF-A0A7Z8DYJ9-F1
#
_entry.id   AF-A0A7Z8DYJ9-F1
#
_cell.length_a   1.000
_cell.length_b   1.000
_cell.length_c   1.000
_cell.angle_alpha   90.00
_cell.angle_beta   90.00
_cell.angle_gamma   90.00
#
_symmetry.space_group_name_H-M   'P 1'
#
loop_
_entity.id
_entity.type
_entity.pdbx_description
1 polymer ?
#
loop_
_entity_poly.entity_id
_entity_poly.type
_entity_poly.pdbx_seq_one_letter_code
_entity_poly.pdbx_strand_id
1 'polypeptide(L)'
;MNGQPYYDILPYVRVEALRVNGKTFSSLTGFPKTGFDGAKFTLILDNNASNTDYNWKADVNWITVSSGGEVLFKSAGIPGWKATITGTPKNGRGNNVTFSVTLEKWFQSGGSALQRSWSDIKSQCSSGGHNLPDAVADLASYPSGGVVPREVGKLWGEYGDLTSYNSIFTSPDYWTNTMYEKFDPKTGMTSYAGAQSSSSLLCMEK
;
A
#
# COMPACT_ATOMS: atom_id res chain seq x y z
N MET A 1 12.40 29.41 50.44
CA MET A 1 12.10 28.00 50.07
C MET A 1 12.44 27.85 48.61
N ASN A 2 13.54 27.17 48.28
CA ASN A 2 13.90 26.88 46.88
C ASN A 2 13.10 25.66 46.46
N GLY A 3 12.00 25.87 45.73
CA GLY A 3 11.22 24.77 45.14
C GLY A 3 12.08 24.04 44.12
N GLN A 4 12.24 22.72 44.28
CA GLN A 4 12.91 21.90 43.27
C GLN A 4 12.20 22.08 41.92
N PRO A 5 12.94 22.33 40.83
CA PRO A 5 12.34 22.37 39.51
C PRO A 5 11.70 21.01 39.19
N TYR A 6 10.42 21.04 38.83
CA TYR A 6 9.68 19.88 38.34
C TYR A 6 9.98 19.70 36.86
N TYR A 7 10.50 18.54 36.48
CA TYR A 7 10.76 18.17 35.09
C TYR A 7 9.75 17.11 34.67
N ASP A 8 9.06 17.37 33.56
CA ASP A 8 8.14 16.42 32.95
C ASP A 8 8.89 15.64 31.86
N ILE A 9 9.10 14.34 32.08
CA ILE A 9 9.80 13.46 31.13
C ILE A 9 8.75 12.82 30.23
N LEU A 10 8.70 13.29 28.98
CA LEU A 10 7.80 12.72 27.98
C LEU A 10 8.36 11.40 27.44
N PRO A 11 7.51 10.38 27.20
CA PRO A 11 7.95 9.14 26.57
C PRO A 11 8.43 9.40 25.15
N TYR A 12 9.40 8.60 24.69
CA TYR A 12 9.84 8.63 23.30
C TYR A 12 8.83 7.91 22.41
N VAL A 13 8.23 8.64 21.47
CA VAL A 13 7.13 8.13 20.63
C VAL A 13 7.64 7.62 19.28
N ARG A 14 7.11 6.48 18.82
CA ARG A 14 7.41 5.86 17.51
C ARG A 14 6.13 5.37 16.84
N VAL A 15 6.23 5.08 15.55
CA VAL A 15 5.20 4.27 14.86
C VAL A 15 5.34 2.82 15.28
N GLU A 16 4.33 2.29 15.95
CA GLU A 16 4.26 0.90 16.41
C GLU A 16 3.70 -0.02 15.33
N ALA A 17 2.67 0.46 14.63
CA ALA A 17 1.91 -0.35 13.70
C ALA A 17 1.26 0.50 12.60
N LEU A 18 0.77 -0.19 11.58
CA LEU A 18 0.11 0.40 10.41
C LEU A 18 -1.21 -0.32 10.21
N ARG A 19 -2.30 0.44 10.13
CA ARG A 19 -3.64 -0.09 9.87
C ARG A 19 -4.01 0.14 8.42
N VAL A 20 -4.38 -0.93 7.73
CA VAL A 20 -4.73 -0.94 6.31
C VAL A 20 -5.88 -1.92 6.08
N ASN A 21 -7.03 -1.38 5.65
CA ASN A 21 -8.23 -2.16 5.29
C ASN A 21 -8.55 -3.28 6.29
N GLY A 22 -8.80 -2.89 7.54
CA GLY A 22 -9.14 -3.81 8.65
C GLY A 22 -8.00 -4.64 9.23
N LYS A 23 -6.80 -4.65 8.61
CA LYS A 23 -5.62 -5.36 9.10
C LYS A 23 -4.64 -4.38 9.77
N THR A 24 -3.95 -4.85 10.80
CA THR A 24 -2.82 -4.15 11.41
C THR A 24 -1.53 -4.94 11.15
N PHE A 25 -0.52 -4.26 10.61
CA PHE A 25 0.85 -4.76 10.49
C PHE A 25 1.74 -4.05 11.49
N SER A 26 2.68 -4.77 12.12
CA SER A 26 3.73 -4.10 12.91
C SER A 26 4.62 -3.26 11.99
N SER A 27 5.09 -2.12 12.48
CA SER A 27 6.07 -1.28 11.75
C SER A 27 7.39 -1.99 11.46
N LEU A 28 7.67 -3.10 12.15
CA LEU A 28 8.86 -3.92 11.95
C LEU A 28 8.74 -4.92 10.77
N THR A 29 7.54 -5.08 10.20
CA THR A 29 7.32 -6.04 9.09
C THR A 29 7.87 -5.55 7.74
N GLY A 30 8.26 -4.27 7.64
CA GLY A 30 8.70 -3.67 6.39
C GLY A 30 7.57 -3.24 5.45
N PHE A 31 6.31 -3.29 5.90
CA PHE A 31 5.17 -2.71 5.18
C PHE A 31 5.35 -1.18 5.02
N PRO A 32 4.98 -0.58 3.87
CA PRO A 32 4.57 -1.23 2.64
C PRO A 32 5.75 -1.50 1.69
N LYS A 33 5.66 -2.58 0.91
CA LYS A 33 6.56 -2.93 -0.19
C LYS A 33 5.94 -2.73 -1.56
N THR A 34 4.61 -2.65 -1.64
CA THR A 34 3.88 -2.41 -2.88
C THR A 34 3.11 -1.11 -2.78
N GLY A 35 2.84 -0.47 -3.92
CA GLY A 35 2.05 0.75 -3.99
C GLY A 35 1.21 0.82 -5.26
N PHE A 36 0.19 1.67 -5.21
CA PHE A 36 -0.67 2.02 -6.34
C PHE A 36 -1.32 3.38 -6.09
N ASP A 37 -1.86 4.00 -7.14
CA ASP A 37 -2.58 5.27 -7.05
C ASP A 37 -3.83 5.11 -6.15
N GLY A 38 -3.84 5.79 -5.01
CA GLY A 38 -4.92 5.71 -4.02
C GLY A 38 -4.67 4.72 -2.87
N ALA A 39 -3.53 4.04 -2.85
CA ALA A 39 -3.13 3.21 -1.71
C ALA A 39 -3.07 4.05 -0.43
N LYS A 40 -3.66 3.54 0.65
CA LYS A 40 -3.75 4.26 1.92
C LYS A 40 -3.66 3.37 3.15
N PHE A 41 -3.09 3.91 4.22
CA PHE A 41 -2.97 3.26 5.52
C PHE A 41 -2.84 4.32 6.63
N THR A 42 -3.13 3.95 7.88
CA THR A 42 -3.03 4.85 9.03
C THR A 42 -1.87 4.43 9.93
N LEU A 43 -1.03 5.38 10.33
CA LEU A 43 0.01 5.17 11.34
C LEU A 43 -0.62 4.99 12.72
N ILE A 44 -0.13 4.04 13.51
CA ILE A 44 -0.47 3.86 14.93
C ILE A 44 0.80 4.12 15.73
N LEU A 45 0.71 5.04 16.69
CA LEU A 45 1.83 5.42 17.55
C LEU A 45 1.86 4.59 18.83
N ASP A 46 3.04 4.33 19.36
CA ASP A 46 3.21 3.71 20.67
C ASP A 46 2.82 4.69 21.81
N ASN A 47 2.84 4.19 23.04
CA ASN A 47 2.61 4.98 24.26
C ASN A 47 1.26 5.73 24.30
N ASN A 48 0.25 5.24 23.57
CA ASN A 48 -1.06 5.88 23.42
C ASN A 48 -0.99 7.33 22.89
N ALA A 49 0.08 7.71 22.18
CA ALA A 49 0.19 9.01 21.57
C ALA A 49 -0.84 9.17 20.43
N SER A 50 -1.42 10.37 20.28
CA SER A 50 -2.37 10.64 19.20
C SER A 50 -1.66 11.23 17.98
N ASN A 51 -1.98 10.74 16.79
CA ASN A 51 -1.51 11.36 15.54
C ASN A 51 -1.89 12.84 15.44
N THR A 52 -3.01 13.24 16.05
CA THR A 52 -3.48 14.63 16.02
C THR A 52 -2.59 15.59 16.78
N ASP A 53 -1.69 15.10 17.64
CA ASP A 53 -0.76 15.91 18.43
C ASP A 53 0.47 16.33 17.61
N TYR A 54 0.59 15.83 16.38
CA TYR A 54 1.71 16.05 15.48
C TYR A 54 1.30 16.79 14.20
N ASN A 55 2.22 17.59 13.68
CA ASN A 55 2.18 18.14 12.33
C ASN A 55 2.89 17.14 11.40
N TRP A 56 2.14 16.49 10.53
CA TRP A 56 2.65 15.46 9.63
C TRP A 56 3.09 16.04 8.29
N LYS A 57 4.22 15.55 7.78
CA LYS A 57 4.73 15.88 6.45
C LYS A 57 5.49 14.68 5.87
N ALA A 58 5.36 14.47 4.56
CA ALA A 58 6.26 13.63 3.79
C ALA A 58 7.35 14.49 3.13
N ASP A 59 8.54 13.94 2.97
CA ASP A 59 9.66 14.55 2.23
C ASP A 59 9.48 14.51 0.70
N VAL A 60 8.42 13.86 0.22
CA VAL A 60 8.05 13.69 -1.18
C VAL A 60 6.64 14.21 -1.47
N ASN A 61 6.35 14.53 -2.74
CA ASN A 61 5.06 15.10 -3.16
C ASN A 61 3.98 14.06 -3.50
N TRP A 62 4.35 12.80 -3.78
CA TRP A 62 3.43 11.71 -4.09
C TRP A 62 2.77 11.08 -2.87
N ILE A 63 3.28 11.36 -1.67
CA ILE A 63 2.66 10.99 -0.42
C ILE A 63 2.00 12.22 0.19
N THR A 64 0.77 12.05 0.67
CA THR A 64 0.14 12.99 1.60
C THR A 64 -0.13 12.30 2.91
N VAL A 65 -0.08 13.07 4.00
CA VAL A 65 -0.38 12.57 5.34
C VAL A 65 -1.38 13.51 5.99
N SER A 66 -2.52 12.97 6.43
CA SER A 66 -3.55 13.75 7.13
C SER A 66 -3.16 14.01 8.59
N SER A 67 -3.89 14.90 9.26
CA SER A 67 -3.73 15.13 10.70
C SER A 67 -4.05 13.89 11.56
N GLY A 68 -4.83 12.95 11.03
CA GLY A 68 -5.11 11.66 11.67
C GLY A 68 -4.03 10.61 11.44
N GLY A 69 -2.92 10.96 10.75
CA GLY A 69 -1.86 10.03 10.40
C GLY A 69 -2.24 9.07 9.27
N GLU A 70 -3.27 9.38 8.48
CA GLU A 70 -3.58 8.62 7.26
C GLU A 70 -2.63 9.03 6.15
N VAL A 71 -1.87 8.06 5.66
CA VAL A 71 -0.95 8.16 4.54
C VAL A 71 -1.69 7.76 3.27
N LEU A 72 -1.58 8.57 2.21
CA LEU A 72 -2.18 8.33 0.90
C LEU A 72 -1.12 8.50 -0.19
N PHE A 73 -1.06 7.55 -1.12
CA PHE A 73 -0.22 7.64 -2.32
C PHE A 73 -1.03 8.20 -3.51
N LYS A 74 -0.50 9.21 -4.21
CA LYS A 74 -1.23 9.95 -5.26
C LYS A 74 -0.85 9.60 -6.70
N SER A 75 0.43 9.33 -6.98
CA SER A 75 0.92 8.84 -8.30
C SER A 75 2.43 8.57 -8.25
N ALA A 76 2.94 7.60 -9.01
CA ALA A 76 4.34 7.13 -8.95
C ALA A 76 5.31 7.61 -10.03
N GLY A 77 5.09 8.76 -10.65
CA GLY A 77 6.04 9.32 -11.62
C GLY A 77 7.35 9.85 -10.99
N ILE A 78 8.06 9.08 -10.15
CA ILE A 78 9.09 9.61 -9.24
C ILE A 78 10.27 8.65 -9.04
N PRO A 79 11.52 9.15 -9.15
CA PRO A 79 12.71 8.35 -8.87
C PRO A 79 12.80 7.96 -7.39
N GLY A 80 13.06 6.67 -7.14
CA GLY A 80 13.64 6.19 -5.90
C GLY A 80 12.72 5.48 -4.91
N TRP A 81 11.39 5.46 -5.13
CA TRP A 81 10.39 4.67 -4.37
C TRP A 81 10.58 4.64 -2.84
N LYS A 82 11.14 5.72 -2.31
CA LYS A 82 11.51 5.89 -0.91
C LYS A 82 11.01 7.24 -0.45
N ALA A 83 10.55 7.27 0.80
CA ALA A 83 10.08 8.49 1.44
C ALA A 83 10.23 8.38 2.95
N THR A 84 10.33 9.53 3.59
CA THR A 84 10.27 9.69 5.04
C THR A 84 9.09 10.56 5.41
N ILE A 85 8.22 10.00 6.24
CA ILE A 85 7.12 10.70 6.87
C ILE A 85 7.58 11.14 8.25
N THR A 86 7.40 12.41 8.58
CA THR A 86 7.77 13.00 9.86
C THR A 86 6.56 13.68 10.51
N GLY A 87 6.29 13.33 11.76
CA GLY A 87 5.38 14.01 12.65
C GLY A 87 6.16 14.86 13.64
N THR A 88 5.98 16.18 13.60
CA THR A 88 6.60 17.11 14.57
C THR A 88 5.59 17.49 15.65
N PRO A 89 5.90 17.35 16.95
CA PRO A 89 4.99 17.70 18.04
C PRO A 89 4.49 19.14 17.93
N LYS A 90 3.17 19.35 17.98
CA LYS A 90 2.56 20.68 17.90
C LYS A 90 2.87 21.55 19.11
N ASN A 91 3.04 20.94 20.27
CA ASN A 91 3.37 21.61 21.53
C ASN A 91 4.87 21.96 21.64
N GLY A 92 5.69 21.58 20.65
CA GLY A 92 7.14 21.81 20.66
C GLY A 92 7.92 20.98 21.69
N ARG A 93 7.31 19.95 22.30
CA ARG A 93 7.93 19.08 23.31
C ARG A 93 7.96 17.63 22.84
N GLY A 94 8.94 16.87 23.31
CA GLY A 94 9.13 15.47 22.91
C GLY A 94 9.88 15.33 21.59
N ASN A 95 9.93 14.10 21.07
CA ASN A 95 10.66 13.80 19.83
C ASN A 95 9.77 13.93 18.58
N ASN A 96 10.41 14.17 17.44
CA ASN A 96 9.78 13.92 16.15
C ASN A 96 9.57 12.41 15.98
N VAL A 97 8.41 12.05 15.45
CA VAL A 97 8.10 10.67 15.02
C VAL A 97 8.44 10.53 13.55
N THR A 98 9.17 9.49 13.18
CA THR A 98 9.53 9.22 11.78
C THR A 98 9.06 7.83 11.34
N PHE A 99 8.69 7.73 10.07
CA PHE A 99 8.36 6.47 9.41
C PHE A 99 8.87 6.47 7.97
N SER A 100 9.58 5.42 7.58
CA SER A 100 10.16 5.29 6.25
C SER A 100 9.34 4.36 5.38
N VAL A 101 9.03 4.80 4.16
CA VAL A 101 8.43 4.00 3.10
C VAL A 101 9.54 3.56 2.15
N THR A 102 9.54 2.29 1.74
CA THR A 102 10.45 1.77 0.72
C THR A 102 9.71 0.74 -0.12
N LEU A 103 9.17 1.18 -1.25
CA LEU A 103 8.46 0.33 -2.19
C LEU A 103 9.45 -0.39 -3.11
N GLU A 104 9.04 -1.58 -3.54
CA GLU A 104 9.74 -2.46 -4.47
C GLU A 104 8.94 -2.67 -5.76
N LYS A 105 7.63 -2.37 -5.72
CA LYS A 105 6.72 -2.61 -6.84
C LYS A 105 5.65 -1.53 -6.88
N TRP A 106 5.36 -1.02 -8.07
CA TRP A 106 4.22 -0.14 -8.30
C TRP A 106 3.20 -0.77 -9.26
N PHE A 107 1.93 -0.78 -8.87
CA PHE A 107 0.84 -1.38 -9.64
C PHE A 107 -0.04 -0.33 -10.30
N GLN A 108 -0.35 -0.58 -11.57
CA GLN A 108 -1.23 0.24 -12.39
C GLN A 108 -2.39 -0.61 -12.90
N SER A 109 -3.61 -0.17 -12.64
CA SER A 109 -4.83 -0.82 -13.10
C SER A 109 -5.46 -0.04 -14.24
N GLY A 110 -5.91 -0.75 -15.28
CA GLY A 110 -6.72 -0.16 -16.35
C GLY A 110 -8.21 -0.03 -16.02
N GLY A 111 -8.64 -0.59 -14.89
CA GLY A 111 -10.05 -0.61 -14.48
C GLY A 111 -10.99 -1.30 -15.48
N SER A 112 -12.29 -1.18 -15.25
CA SER A 112 -13.32 -1.76 -16.12
C SER A 112 -13.31 -1.23 -17.57
N ALA A 113 -12.64 -0.11 -17.83
CA ALA A 113 -12.53 0.51 -19.15
C ALA A 113 -11.56 -0.23 -20.10
N LEU A 114 -10.63 -1.03 -19.57
CA LEU A 114 -9.56 -1.66 -20.34
C LEU A 114 -9.59 -3.19 -20.26
N GLN A 115 -10.67 -3.80 -20.75
CA GLN A 115 -10.77 -5.25 -20.90
C GLN A 115 -10.32 -5.70 -22.28
N ARG A 116 -9.26 -6.53 -22.36
CA ARG A 116 -8.73 -7.07 -23.61
C ARG A 116 -8.28 -8.53 -23.44
N SER A 117 -7.84 -9.14 -24.54
CA SER A 117 -7.21 -10.46 -24.50
C SER A 117 -5.93 -10.42 -23.65
N TRP A 118 -5.51 -11.57 -23.13
CA TRP A 118 -4.28 -11.69 -22.35
C TRP A 118 -3.05 -11.22 -23.15
N SER A 119 -2.97 -11.55 -24.44
CA SER A 119 -1.86 -11.14 -25.30
C SER A 119 -1.80 -9.63 -25.51
N ASP A 120 -2.95 -8.96 -25.63
CA ASP A 120 -2.99 -7.51 -25.80
C ASP A 120 -2.53 -6.79 -24.54
N ILE A 121 -3.01 -7.24 -23.36
CA ILE A 121 -2.58 -6.65 -22.08
C ILE A 121 -1.10 -6.90 -21.83
N LYS A 122 -0.59 -8.09 -22.17
CA LYS A 122 0.84 -8.39 -22.12
C LYS A 122 1.66 -7.44 -22.99
N SER A 123 1.27 -7.27 -24.25
CA SER A 123 1.93 -6.32 -25.14
C SER A 123 1.87 -4.89 -24.59
N GLN A 124 0.72 -4.47 -24.05
CA GLN A 124 0.53 -3.13 -23.51
C GLN A 124 1.42 -2.86 -22.29
N CYS A 125 1.46 -3.75 -21.29
CA CYS A 125 2.37 -3.58 -20.15
C CYS A 125 3.83 -3.51 -20.59
N SER A 126 4.27 -4.43 -21.47
CA SER A 126 5.65 -4.46 -21.95
C SER A 126 6.04 -3.23 -22.77
N SER A 127 5.11 -2.65 -23.54
CA SER A 127 5.37 -1.42 -24.31
C SER A 127 5.66 -0.20 -23.42
N GLY A 128 5.15 -0.20 -22.18
CA GLY A 128 5.44 0.80 -21.17
C GLY A 128 6.66 0.50 -20.30
N GLY A 129 7.41 -0.59 -20.56
CA GLY A 129 8.50 -1.05 -19.71
C GLY A 129 8.04 -1.77 -18.43
N HIS A 130 6.76 -2.12 -18.33
CA HIS A 130 6.16 -2.81 -17.19
C HIS A 130 5.93 -4.30 -17.48
N ASN A 131 5.60 -5.05 -16.45
CA ASN A 131 5.29 -6.47 -16.54
C ASN A 131 3.87 -6.76 -16.05
N LEU A 132 3.27 -7.87 -16.48
CA LEU A 132 2.13 -8.41 -15.74
C LEU A 132 2.66 -9.00 -14.42
N PRO A 133 1.91 -8.84 -13.32
CA PRO A 133 2.29 -9.39 -12.05
C PRO A 133 2.09 -10.91 -12.00
N ASP A 134 2.97 -11.58 -11.28
CA ASP A 134 2.79 -12.98 -10.91
C ASP A 134 1.71 -13.14 -9.84
N ALA A 135 0.80 -14.08 -10.05
CA ALA A 135 -0.28 -14.37 -9.12
C ALA A 135 0.22 -14.60 -7.69
N VAL A 136 1.29 -15.38 -7.55
CA VAL A 136 1.80 -15.80 -6.25
C VAL A 136 2.86 -14.83 -5.75
N ALA A 137 3.84 -14.47 -6.57
CA ALA A 137 4.97 -13.67 -6.12
C ALA A 137 4.64 -12.18 -5.94
N ASP A 138 3.63 -11.66 -6.66
CA ASP A 138 3.33 -10.24 -6.69
C ASP A 138 1.93 -9.88 -6.16
N LEU A 139 0.93 -10.77 -6.29
CA LEU A 139 -0.46 -10.43 -5.94
C LEU A 139 -0.92 -11.00 -4.59
N ALA A 140 -0.92 -12.33 -4.43
CA ALA A 140 -1.50 -13.00 -3.27
C ALA A 140 -0.89 -14.39 -3.04
N SER A 141 -0.84 -14.86 -1.80
CA SER A 141 -0.52 -16.26 -1.51
C SER A 141 -1.74 -17.15 -1.74
N TYR A 142 -1.51 -18.42 -2.09
CA TYR A 142 -2.59 -19.40 -2.13
C TYR A 142 -3.25 -19.54 -0.75
N PRO A 143 -4.58 -19.59 -0.70
CA PRO A 143 -5.29 -19.72 0.57
C PRO A 143 -5.06 -21.10 1.19
N SER A 144 -4.71 -21.14 2.47
CA SER A 144 -4.81 -22.36 3.29
C SER A 144 -6.15 -22.32 4.01
N GLY A 145 -7.12 -23.10 3.54
CA GLY A 145 -8.47 -23.13 4.14
C GLY A 145 -9.45 -22.07 3.61
N GLY A 146 -9.26 -21.60 2.37
CA GLY A 146 -10.23 -20.73 1.67
C GLY A 146 -10.11 -19.23 1.98
N VAL A 147 -9.19 -18.82 2.86
CA VAL A 147 -8.90 -17.42 3.15
C VAL A 147 -7.50 -17.08 2.65
N VAL A 148 -7.38 -16.05 1.83
CA VAL A 148 -6.09 -15.53 1.33
C VAL A 148 -5.39 -14.79 2.49
N PRO A 149 -4.14 -15.14 2.83
CA PRO A 149 -3.45 -14.50 3.94
C PRO A 149 -2.99 -13.08 3.57
N ARG A 150 -2.97 -12.20 4.58
CA ARG A 150 -2.49 -10.81 4.48
C ARG A 150 -0.99 -10.77 4.75
N GLU A 151 -0.17 -10.60 3.71
CA GLU A 151 1.29 -10.68 3.72
C GLU A 151 1.96 -9.46 3.06
N VAL A 152 3.06 -9.00 3.65
CA VAL A 152 3.89 -7.89 3.13
C VAL A 152 4.65 -8.34 1.87
N GLY A 153 4.80 -7.46 0.87
CA GLY A 153 5.44 -7.78 -0.41
C GLY A 153 4.51 -8.19 -1.55
N LYS A 154 3.21 -8.35 -1.25
CA LYS A 154 2.17 -8.74 -2.21
C LYS A 154 1.04 -7.73 -2.23
N LEU A 155 0.55 -7.34 -3.40
CA LEU A 155 -0.45 -6.30 -3.55
C LEU A 155 -1.70 -6.55 -2.69
N TRP A 156 -2.37 -7.70 -2.88
CA TRP A 156 -3.56 -8.03 -2.11
C TRP A 156 -3.21 -8.37 -0.66
N GLY A 157 -2.06 -9.01 -0.44
CA GLY A 157 -1.57 -9.31 0.90
C GLY A 157 -1.47 -8.06 1.78
N GLU A 158 -0.94 -6.97 1.22
CA GLU A 158 -0.77 -5.68 1.89
C GLU A 158 -2.10 -4.94 2.06
N TYR A 159 -2.88 -4.82 0.98
CA TYR A 159 -4.02 -3.89 0.94
C TYR A 159 -5.40 -4.54 1.11
N GLY A 160 -5.50 -5.86 1.04
CA GLY A 160 -6.76 -6.61 1.14
C GLY A 160 -7.67 -6.36 -0.06
N ASP A 161 -8.99 -6.34 0.17
CA ASP A 161 -10.00 -6.01 -0.84
C ASP A 161 -9.66 -4.68 -1.54
N LEU A 162 -9.14 -4.78 -2.75
CA LEU A 162 -8.67 -3.65 -3.54
C LEU A 162 -9.85 -2.83 -4.10
N THR A 163 -11.04 -3.40 -4.17
CA THR A 163 -12.25 -2.69 -4.63
C THR A 163 -12.72 -1.63 -3.62
N SER A 164 -12.23 -1.69 -2.38
CA SER A 164 -12.46 -0.66 -1.35
C SER A 164 -11.68 0.64 -1.58
N TYR A 165 -10.76 0.66 -2.56
CA TYR A 165 -9.95 1.83 -2.91
C TYR A 165 -10.57 2.51 -4.15
N ASN A 166 -11.49 3.44 -3.86
CA ASN A 166 -12.41 4.17 -4.76
C ASN A 166 -11.82 4.86 -6.01
N SER A 167 -11.17 4.14 -6.95
CA SER A 167 -11.10 4.58 -8.37
C SER A 167 -10.34 3.64 -9.30
N ILE A 168 -9.35 2.89 -8.83
CA ILE A 168 -8.45 2.19 -9.76
C ILE A 168 -8.80 0.72 -9.96
N PHE A 169 -9.32 0.02 -8.95
CA PHE A 169 -9.68 -1.40 -9.04
C PHE A 169 -11.19 -1.59 -9.26
N THR A 170 -11.65 -1.25 -10.46
CA THR A 170 -13.08 -1.27 -10.83
C THR A 170 -13.50 -2.47 -11.69
N SER A 171 -12.55 -3.28 -12.16
CA SER A 171 -12.85 -4.53 -12.88
C SER A 171 -13.09 -5.68 -11.90
N PRO A 172 -13.97 -6.65 -12.20
CA PRO A 172 -14.13 -7.86 -11.38
C PRO A 172 -12.90 -8.76 -11.41
N ASP A 173 -12.09 -8.66 -12.46
CA ASP A 173 -10.88 -9.47 -12.61
C ASP A 173 -9.79 -8.74 -13.42
N TYR A 174 -8.55 -9.20 -13.23
CA TYR A 174 -7.34 -8.69 -13.86
C TYR A 174 -6.45 -9.81 -14.39
N TRP A 175 -5.78 -9.61 -15.52
CA TRP A 175 -4.81 -10.60 -16.03
C TRP A 175 -3.56 -10.71 -15.14
N THR A 176 -3.10 -11.93 -14.93
CA THR A 176 -1.77 -12.23 -14.34
C THR A 176 -0.76 -12.56 -15.45
N ASN A 177 0.51 -12.71 -15.08
CA ASN A 177 1.56 -13.16 -16.00
C ASN A 177 1.33 -14.58 -16.56
N THR A 178 0.44 -15.37 -15.97
CA THR A 178 0.10 -16.71 -16.42
C THR A 178 -1.02 -16.62 -17.46
N MET A 179 -0.81 -17.30 -18.58
CA MET A 179 -1.76 -17.25 -19.70
C MET A 179 -3.14 -17.71 -19.25
N TYR A 180 -4.14 -16.85 -19.47
CA TYR A 180 -5.54 -17.06 -19.10
C TYR A 180 -5.84 -17.19 -17.60
N GLU A 181 -4.89 -16.90 -16.73
CA GLU A 181 -5.17 -16.78 -15.30
C GLU A 181 -5.60 -15.35 -14.96
N LYS A 182 -6.70 -15.26 -14.22
CA LYS A 182 -7.32 -14.03 -13.76
C LYS A 182 -7.21 -13.91 -12.26
N PHE A 183 -6.96 -12.70 -11.77
CA PHE A 183 -6.92 -12.33 -10.37
C PHE A 183 -8.17 -11.53 -9.99
N ASP A 184 -8.84 -11.95 -8.92
CA ASP A 184 -9.98 -11.24 -8.32
C ASP A 184 -9.46 -10.22 -7.28
N PRO A 185 -9.62 -8.90 -7.52
CA PRO A 185 -9.12 -7.84 -6.64
C PRO A 185 -9.85 -7.79 -5.28
N LYS A 186 -11.05 -8.34 -5.19
CA LYS A 186 -11.86 -8.35 -3.97
C LYS A 186 -11.41 -9.47 -3.04
N THR A 187 -11.26 -10.68 -3.58
CA THR A 187 -11.00 -11.89 -2.79
C THR A 187 -9.53 -12.27 -2.71
N GLY A 188 -8.70 -11.78 -3.63
CA GLY A 188 -7.29 -12.14 -3.74
C GLY A 188 -7.06 -13.49 -4.41
N MET A 189 -8.11 -14.15 -4.89
CA MET A 189 -8.05 -15.47 -5.50
C MET A 189 -7.72 -15.38 -6.99
N THR A 190 -7.19 -16.47 -7.56
CA THR A 190 -7.05 -16.61 -9.00
C THR A 190 -7.94 -17.70 -9.58
N SER A 191 -8.24 -17.59 -10.87
CA SER A 191 -9.00 -18.57 -11.63
C SER A 191 -8.53 -18.63 -13.08
N TYR A 192 -8.72 -19.77 -13.74
CA TYR A 192 -8.42 -19.92 -15.16
C TYR A 192 -9.64 -19.61 -16.01
N ALA A 193 -9.40 -18.89 -17.11
CA ALA A 193 -10.39 -18.52 -18.09
C ALA A 193 -10.15 -19.24 -19.44
N GLY A 194 -11.15 -19.20 -20.32
CA GLY A 194 -11.01 -19.72 -21.69
C GLY A 194 -10.21 -18.77 -22.58
N ALA A 195 -9.66 -19.29 -23.69
CA ALA A 195 -8.80 -18.53 -24.60
C ALA A 195 -9.45 -17.27 -25.23
N GLN A 196 -10.78 -17.23 -25.32
CA GLN A 196 -11.55 -16.11 -25.86
C GLN A 196 -11.96 -15.08 -24.80
N SER A 197 -11.52 -15.26 -23.54
CA SER A 197 -11.89 -14.36 -22.45
C SER A 197 -11.15 -13.04 -22.54
N SER A 198 -11.77 -11.99 -22.00
CA SER A 198 -11.13 -10.71 -21.70
C SER A 198 -11.00 -10.51 -20.19
N SER A 199 -10.03 -9.70 -19.78
CA SER A 199 -9.85 -9.24 -18.41
C SER A 199 -9.17 -7.88 -18.42
N SER A 200 -9.20 -7.20 -17.29
CA SER A 200 -8.63 -5.86 -17.17
C SER A 200 -7.10 -5.90 -17.10
N LEU A 201 -6.50 -4.81 -17.57
CA LEU A 201 -5.09 -4.51 -17.42
C LEU A 201 -4.69 -4.37 -15.95
N LEU A 202 -3.65 -5.10 -15.55
CA LEU A 202 -2.87 -4.87 -14.34
C LEU A 202 -1.39 -4.96 -14.70
N CYS A 203 -0.70 -3.82 -14.68
CA CYS A 203 0.73 -3.75 -14.93
C CYS A 203 1.47 -3.45 -13.63
N MET A 204 2.73 -3.87 -13.58
CA MET A 204 3.62 -3.69 -12.45
C MET A 204 4.98 -3.19 -12.92
N GLU A 205 5.47 -2.16 -12.26
CA GLU A 205 6.84 -1.66 -12.34
C GLU A 205 7.68 -2.29 -11.22
N LYS A 206 8.97 -2.57 -11.48
CA LYS A 206 9.96 -3.07 -10.52
C LYS A 206 11.18 -2.15 -10.47
#